data_AF-A0A2V9G2W8-F1
#
_entry.id   AF-A0A2V9G2W8-F1
#
_cell.length_a   1.000
_cell.length_b   1.000
_cell.length_c   1.000
_cell.angle_alpha   90.00
_cell.angle_beta   90.00
_cell.angle_gamma   90.00
#
_symmetry.space_group_name_H-M   'P 1'
#
loop_
_entity.id
_entity.type
_entity.pdbx_description
1 polymer ?
#
loop_
_entity_poly.entity_id
_entity_poly.type
_entity_poly.pdbx_seq_one_letter_code
_entity_poly.pdbx_strand_id
1 'polypeptide(L)'
;LIKLDVEGAEELALRGAAQVTARFRPTIIFEANPAAAEQLSLAPSGTWDLLRTWGYSFFFLTRSGDLGELDEPPAADDIINVIAVHRRRRK
;
A
#
# COMPACT_ATOMS: atom_id res chain seq x y z
N LEU A 1 -4.89 -3.15 -12.21
CA LEU A 1 -4.64 -3.69 -10.87
C LEU A 1 -3.15 -3.97 -10.80
N ILE A 2 -2.51 -3.71 -9.66
CA ILE A 2 -1.12 -4.09 -9.38
C ILE A 2 -1.11 -4.82 -8.02
N LYS A 3 -0.51 -6.01 -7.93
CA LYS A 3 -0.12 -6.61 -6.65
C LYS A 3 1.37 -6.38 -6.47
N LEU A 4 1.75 -5.88 -5.30
CA LEU A 4 3.13 -5.73 -4.86
C LEU A 4 3.36 -6.70 -3.71
N ASP A 5 4.43 -7.46 -3.85
CA ASP A 5 4.86 -8.49 -2.92
C ASP A 5 6.36 -8.63 -3.13
N VAL A 6 7.10 -7.70 -2.53
CA VAL A 6 8.53 -7.49 -2.81
C VAL A 6 9.34 -7.41 -1.51
N GLU A 7 8.82 -8.05 -0.45
CA GLU A 7 9.51 -8.27 0.83
C GLU A 7 10.04 -6.96 1.44
N GLY A 8 9.17 -5.94 1.58
CA GLY A 8 9.50 -4.65 2.21
C GLY A 8 9.99 -3.56 1.25
N ALA A 9 10.24 -3.88 -0.02
CA ALA A 9 10.69 -2.93 -1.04
C ALA A 9 9.54 -2.21 -1.79
N GLU A 10 8.31 -2.26 -1.29
CA GLU A 10 7.11 -1.79 -2.00
C GLU A 10 7.20 -0.29 -2.35
N GLU A 11 7.78 0.53 -1.46
CA GLU A 11 7.98 1.96 -1.69
C GLU A 11 8.86 2.21 -2.92
N LEU A 12 9.98 1.49 -3.03
CA LEU A 12 10.93 1.62 -4.13
C LEU A 12 10.30 1.18 -5.45
N ALA A 13 9.58 0.06 -5.44
CA ALA A 13 8.84 -0.43 -6.60
C ALA A 13 7.81 0.60 -7.07
N LEU A 14 7.08 1.23 -6.16
CA LEU A 14 6.11 2.28 -6.47
C LEU A 14 6.77 3.54 -7.02
N ARG A 15 7.88 3.99 -6.44
CA ARG A 15 8.66 5.14 -6.96
C ARG A 15 9.09 4.90 -8.41
N GLY A 16 9.55 3.69 -8.74
CA GLY A 16 9.84 3.29 -10.11
C GLY A 16 8.60 3.27 -11.02
N ALA A 17 7.43 2.89 -10.47
CA ALA A 17 6.15 2.85 -11.18
C ALA A 17 5.39 4.19 -11.20
N ALA A 18 5.97 5.30 -10.72
CA ALA A 18 5.24 6.54 -10.48
C ALA A 18 4.44 7.05 -11.71
N GLN A 19 5.02 6.99 -12.91
CA GLN A 19 4.34 7.41 -14.15
C GLN A 19 3.13 6.54 -14.48
N VAL A 20 3.25 5.21 -14.29
CA VAL A 20 2.17 4.25 -14.50
C VAL A 20 1.06 4.49 -13.48
N THR A 21 1.41 4.63 -12.21
CA THR A 21 0.45 4.87 -11.12
C THR A 21 -0.30 6.19 -11.31
N ALA A 22 0.41 7.27 -11.69
CA ALA A 22 -0.19 8.58 -11.95
C ALA A 22 -1.17 8.55 -13.14
N ARG A 23 -0.81 7.88 -14.24
CA ARG A 23 -1.62 7.80 -15.46
C ARG A 23 -2.84 6.92 -15.29
N PHE A 24 -2.64 5.70 -14.80
CA PHE A 24 -3.69 4.68 -14.81
C PHE A 24 -4.47 4.62 -13.50
N ARG A 25 -3.93 5.16 -12.39
CA ARG A 25 -4.53 5.12 -11.05
C ARG A 25 -5.07 3.72 -10.71
N PRO A 26 -4.27 2.66 -10.85
CA PRO A 26 -4.74 1.30 -10.61
C PRO A 26 -5.10 1.14 -9.14
N THR A 27 -6.03 0.23 -8.83
CA THR A 27 -6.05 -0.38 -7.49
C THR A 27 -4.72 -1.08 -7.27
N ILE A 28 -4.12 -0.88 -6.10
CA ILE A 28 -2.84 -1.46 -5.70
C ILE A 28 -3.11 -2.32 -4.47
N ILE A 29 -2.66 -3.56 -4.49
CA ILE A 29 -2.65 -4.43 -3.33
C ILE A 29 -1.18 -4.59 -2.97
N PHE A 30 -0.81 -4.38 -1.71
CA PHE A 30 0.58 -4.54 -1.27
C PHE A 30 0.62 -5.21 0.09
N GLU A 31 1.68 -5.99 0.36
CA GLU A 31 1.95 -6.44 1.72
C GLU A 31 2.60 -5.30 2.50
N ALA A 32 2.01 -4.91 3.61
CA ALA A 32 2.66 -4.05 4.58
C ALA A 32 3.46 -4.96 5.51
N ASN A 33 4.79 -4.86 5.41
CA ASN A 33 5.74 -5.57 6.26
C ASN A 33 6.78 -4.57 6.81
N PRO A 34 6.44 -3.85 7.89
CA PRO A 34 7.30 -2.81 8.48
C PRO A 34 8.72 -3.29 8.81
N ALA A 35 8.83 -4.47 9.41
CA ALA A 35 10.11 -5.05 9.79
C ALA A 35 11.01 -5.33 8.57
N ALA A 36 10.46 -5.82 7.46
CA ALA A 36 11.22 -6.03 6.23
C ALA A 36 11.65 -4.71 5.58
N ALA A 37 10.80 -3.68 5.60
CA ALA A 37 11.16 -2.34 5.12
C ALA A 37 12.33 -1.74 5.94
N GLU A 38 12.33 -1.89 7.26
CA GLU A 38 13.42 -1.42 8.12
C GLU A 38 14.74 -2.13 7.83
N GLN A 39 14.73 -3.43 7.54
CA GLN A 39 15.93 -4.18 7.13
C GLN A 39 16.57 -3.62 5.85
N LEU A 40 15.76 -2.97 5.00
CA LEU A 40 16.21 -2.27 3.79
C LEU A 40 16.55 -0.79 4.05
N SER A 41 16.60 -0.34 5.30
CA SER A 41 16.78 1.06 5.70
C SER A 41 15.70 2.00 5.14
N LEU A 42 14.49 1.48 4.90
CA LEU A 42 13.33 2.26 4.46
C LEU A 42 12.44 2.61 5.66
N ALA A 43 11.56 3.59 5.46
CA ALA A 43 10.56 3.92 6.46
C ALA A 43 9.49 2.81 6.54
N PRO A 44 9.13 2.33 7.74
CA PRO A 44 8.04 1.35 7.95
C PRO A 44 6.73 1.68 7.23
N SER A 45 6.39 2.97 7.19
CA SER A 45 5.18 3.51 6.57
C SER A 45 5.40 4.04 5.15
N GLY A 46 6.58 3.86 4.55
CA GLY A 46 6.99 4.56 3.32
C GLY A 46 6.05 4.34 2.14
N THR A 47 5.63 3.09 1.90
CA THR A 47 4.64 2.72 0.88
C THR A 47 3.30 3.39 1.11
N TRP A 48 2.84 3.36 2.37
CA TRP A 48 1.58 3.94 2.78
C TRP A 48 1.58 5.47 2.59
N ASP A 49 2.62 6.14 3.08
CA ASP A 49 2.75 7.58 2.99
C ASP A 49 2.82 8.04 1.54
N LEU A 50 3.60 7.34 0.70
CA LEU A 50 3.69 7.63 -0.73
C LEU A 50 2.33 7.54 -1.41
N LEU A 51 1.60 6.43 -1.24
CA LEU A 51 0.28 6.25 -1.84
C LEU A 51 -0.74 7.27 -1.34
N ARG A 52 -0.67 7.64 -0.05
CA ARG A 52 -1.51 8.68 0.54
C ARG A 52 -1.28 10.03 -0.16
N THR A 53 -0.02 10.40 -0.44
CA THR A 53 0.27 11.63 -1.21
C THR A 53 -0.27 11.59 -2.64
N TRP A 54 -0.42 10.39 -3.22
CA TRP A 54 -1.01 10.19 -4.54
C TRP A 54 -2.54 10.09 -4.54
N GLY A 55 -3.19 10.31 -3.39
CA GLY A 55 -4.64 10.37 -3.28
C GLY A 55 -5.31 9.00 -3.20
N TYR A 56 -4.61 8.00 -2.65
CA TYR A 56 -5.17 6.69 -2.33
C TYR A 56 -5.79 6.65 -0.93
N SER A 57 -6.82 5.82 -0.79
CA SER A 57 -7.44 5.39 0.46
C SER A 57 -7.16 3.91 0.68
N PHE A 58 -7.10 3.47 1.93
CA PHE A 58 -6.59 2.16 2.29
C PHE A 58 -7.65 1.29 2.95
N PHE A 59 -7.60 0.01 2.64
CA PHE A 59 -8.55 -0.98 3.11
C PHE A 59 -7.81 -2.29 3.41
N PHE A 60 -8.43 -3.15 4.21
CA PHE A 60 -8.02 -4.52 4.43
C PHE A 60 -9.20 -5.47 4.24
N LEU A 61 -8.92 -6.75 3.99
CA LEU A 61 -9.94 -7.78 3.98
C LEU A 61 -10.17 -8.30 5.39
N THR A 62 -11.41 -8.21 5.88
CA THR A 62 -11.82 -8.83 7.13
C THR A 62 -11.90 -10.35 6.96
N ARG A 63 -11.98 -11.08 8.08
CA ARG A 63 -12.18 -12.55 8.04
C ARG A 63 -13.51 -12.97 7.42
N SER A 64 -14.51 -12.09 7.39
CA SER A 64 -15.80 -12.32 6.71
C SER A 64 -15.74 -12.11 5.20
N GLY A 65 -14.62 -11.58 4.67
CA GLY A 65 -14.46 -11.26 3.26
C GLY A 65 -14.90 -9.84 2.87
N ASP A 66 -15.27 -9.01 3.84
CA ASP A 66 -15.64 -7.61 3.64
C ASP A 66 -14.41 -6.71 3.62
N LEU A 67 -14.55 -5.50 3.06
CA LEU A 67 -13.51 -4.47 3.15
C LEU A 67 -13.70 -3.65 4.42
N GLY A 68 -12.68 -3.65 5.29
CA GLY A 68 -12.54 -2.68 6.37
C GLY A 68 -11.66 -1.51 5.92
N GLU A 69 -11.94 -0.30 6.41
CA GLU A 69 -11.11 0.89 6.16
C GLU A 69 -9.89 0.91 7.10
N LEU A 70 -8.78 1.46 6.61
CA LEU A 70 -7.60 1.77 7.41
C LEU A 70 -7.29 3.28 7.31
N ASP A 71 -7.28 3.96 8.44
CA ASP A 71 -6.90 5.38 8.52
C ASP A 71 -5.41 5.57 8.87
N GLU A 72 -4.81 4.55 9.49
CA GLU A 72 -3.42 4.52 9.95
C GLU A 72 -2.67 3.34 9.31
N PRO A 73 -1.35 3.49 9.08
CA PRO A 73 -0.53 2.38 8.58
C PRO A 73 -0.51 1.22 9.59
N PRO A 74 -0.31 -0.03 9.14
CA PRO A 74 -0.17 -1.18 10.03
C PRO A 74 0.95 -1.00 11.05
N ALA A 75 0.78 -1.56 12.25
CA ALA A 75 1.78 -1.49 13.30
C ALA A 75 3.05 -2.27 12.94
N ALA A 76 4.17 -1.96 13.59
CA ALA A 76 5.49 -2.52 13.24
C ALA A 76 5.55 -4.06 13.22
N ASP A 77 4.77 -4.70 14.08
CA ASP A 77 4.75 -6.17 14.23
C ASP A 77 3.70 -6.86 13.33
N ASP A 78 2.91 -6.10 12.57
CA ASP A 78 1.84 -6.63 11.71
C ASP A 78 2.35 -6.86 10.28
N ILE A 79 2.03 -8.04 9.74
CA ILE A 79 2.16 -8.34 8.31
C ILE A 79 0.76 -8.53 7.74
N ILE A 80 0.31 -7.57 6.93
CA ILE A 80 -1.04 -7.60 6.36
C ILE A 80 -1.05 -7.19 4.88
N ASN A 81 -2.01 -7.72 4.13
CA ASN A 81 -2.31 -7.21 2.79
C ASN A 81 -3.19 -5.96 2.90
N VAL A 82 -2.70 -4.86 2.34
CA VAL A 82 -3.41 -3.59 2.24
C VAL A 82 -3.88 -3.38 0.80
N ILE A 83 -5.12 -2.95 0.65
CA ILE A 83 -5.74 -2.60 -0.62
C ILE A 83 -5.82 -1.07 -0.69
N ALA A 84 -5.05 -0.47 -1.58
CA ALA A 84 -5.07 0.96 -1.87
C ALA A 84 -5.93 1.25 -3.10
N VAL A 85 -6.95 2.09 -2.92
CA VAL A 85 -7.86 2.54 -3.99
C VAL A 85 -7.77 4.06 -4.15
N HIS A 86 -7.51 4.53 -5.38
CA HIS A 86 -7.44 5.95 -5.66
C HIS A 86 -8.82 6.62 -5.51
N ARG A 87 -8.92 7.74 -4.79
CA ARG A 87 -10.20 8.41 -4.43
C ARG A 87 -11.10 8.74 -5.63
N ARG A 88 -10.51 9.10 -6.78
CA ARG A 88 -11.24 9.35 -8.05
C ARG A 88 -11.85 8.11 -8.72
N ARG A 89 -11.62 6.89 -8.19
CA ARG A 89 -12.21 5.65 -8.68
C ARG A 89 -13.37 5.14 -7.82
N ARG A 90 -13.84 5.87 -6.79
CA ARG A 90 -15.12 5.55 -6.13
C ARG A 90 -16.23 5.71 -7.17
N LYS A 91 -16.81 4.58 -7.59
CA LYS A 91 -18.05 4.53 -8.38
C LYS A 91 -19.19 5.17 -7.58
#